data_AF-A0A8J7CKN7-F1
#
_entry.id   AF-A0A8J7CKN7-F1
#
_cell.length_a   1.000
_cell.length_b   1.000
_cell.length_c   1.000
_cell.angle_alpha   90.00
_cell.angle_beta   90.00
_cell.angle_gamma   90.00
#
_symmetry.space_group_name_H-M   'P 1'
#
loop_
_entity.id
_entity.type
_entity.pdbx_description
1 polymer ?
#
loop_
_entity_poly.entity_id
_entity_poly.type
_entity_poly.pdbx_seq_one_letter_code
_entity_poly.pdbx_strand_id
1 'polypeptide(L)' 'MTDKPISLSKFRKTRRREEARNRADANAVKFGRSKAEKLQAREAGLREGRKLEGHRREAPASGADDTSRRAPGTPDDAG' A
#
# COMPACT_ATOMS: atom_id res chain seq x y z
N MET A 1 -38.38 18.33 41.33
CA MET A 1 -37.10 18.02 40.63
C MET A 1 -37.38 16.85 39.70
N THR A 2 -37.60 17.12 38.41
CA THR A 2 -38.09 16.09 37.47
C THR A 2 -36.93 15.44 36.76
N ASP A 3 -36.61 14.21 37.15
CA ASP A 3 -35.67 13.34 36.45
C ASP A 3 -36.23 13.02 35.06
N LYS A 4 -35.61 13.59 34.04
CA LYS A 4 -35.93 13.28 32.64
C LYS A 4 -35.54 11.82 32.36
N PRO A 5 -36.43 11.01 31.77
CA PRO A 5 -36.12 9.62 31.45
C PRO A 5 -34.94 9.56 30.48
N ILE A 6 -33.83 8.97 30.93
CA ILE A 6 -32.61 8.82 30.14
C ILE A 6 -32.82 7.70 29.13
N SER A 7 -32.56 7.96 27.85
CA SER A 7 -32.68 6.93 26.82
C SER A 7 -31.51 5.95 26.91
N LEU A 8 -31.81 4.72 27.33
CA LEU A 8 -30.84 3.63 27.46
C LEU A 8 -30.10 3.34 26.14
N SER A 9 -30.77 3.53 25.01
CA SER A 9 -30.20 3.41 23.67
C SER A 9 -29.04 4.38 23.41
N LYS A 10 -29.15 5.64 23.86
CA LYS A 10 -28.09 6.64 23.72
C LYS A 10 -26.89 6.25 24.58
N PHE A 11 -27.13 5.81 25.81
CA PHE A 11 -26.08 5.35 26.72
C PHE A 11 -25.32 4.12 26.19
N ARG A 12 -26.03 3.13 25.66
CA ARG A 12 -25.39 1.98 24.99
C ARG A 12 -24.56 2.42 23.79
N LYS A 13 -25.05 3.40 23.03
CA LYS A 13 -24.34 3.94 21.87
C LYS A 13 -23.08 4.71 22.27
N THR A 14 -23.11 5.51 23.33
CA THR A 14 -21.92 6.20 23.84
C THR A 14 -20.88 5.21 24.33
N ARG A 15 -21.27 4.23 25.16
CA ARG A 15 -20.37 3.15 25.59
C ARG A 15 -19.72 2.41 24.43
N ARG A 16 -20.49 2.00 23.41
CA ARG A 16 -19.93 1.32 22.23
C ARG A 16 -18.92 2.20 21.47
N ARG A 17 -19.13 3.52 21.41
CA ARG A 17 -18.18 4.44 20.77
C ARG A 17 -16.89 4.57 21.59
N GLU A 18 -17.00 4.65 22.92
CA GLU A 18 -15.84 4.73 23.83
C GLU A 18 -15.01 3.44 23.77
N GLU A 19 -15.66 2.28 23.82
CA GLU A 19 -14.99 0.98 23.67
C GLU A 19 -14.28 0.86 22.30
N ALA A 20 -14.88 1.40 21.23
CA ALA A 20 -14.25 1.44 19.91
C ALA A 20 -13.03 2.36 19.87
N ARG A 21 -13.08 3.54 20.52
CA ARG A 21 -11.95 4.48 20.63
C ARG A 21 -10.79 3.85 21.40
N ASN A 22 -11.05 3.30 22.59
CA ASN A 22 -10.02 2.66 23.41
C ASN A 22 -9.33 1.50 22.66
N ARG A 23 -10.10 0.71 21.88
CA ARG A 23 -9.53 -0.33 21.01
C ARG A 23 -8.69 0.25 19.89
N ALA A 24 -9.10 1.37 19.29
CA ALA A 24 -8.33 2.06 18.27
C ALA A 24 -7.01 2.58 18.83
N ASP A 25 -7.02 3.20 20.01
CA ASP A 25 -5.83 3.72 20.69
C ASP A 25 -4.87 2.59 21.08
N ALA A 26 -5.39 1.50 21.66
CA ALA A 26 -4.59 0.32 21.96
C ALA A 26 -3.96 -0.30 20.70
N ASN A 27 -4.67 -0.29 19.57
CA ASN A 27 -4.13 -0.75 18.29
C ASN A 27 -3.10 0.23 17.71
N ALA A 28 -3.27 1.54 17.89
CA ALA A 28 -2.30 2.54 17.46
C ALA A 28 -0.97 2.38 18.21
N VAL A 29 -1.04 2.18 19.54
CA VAL A 29 0.14 1.88 20.37
C VAL A 29 0.80 0.57 19.96
N LYS A 30 0.02 -0.51 19.75
CA LYS A 30 0.56 -1.84 19.43
C LYS A 30 1.14 -1.96 18.03
N PHE A 31 0.53 -1.32 17.04
CA PHE A 31 0.85 -1.54 15.63
C PHE A 31 1.47 -0.33 14.93
N GLY A 32 1.60 0.81 15.63
CA GLY A 32 2.23 2.05 15.16
C GLY A 32 1.47 2.78 14.03
N ARG A 33 0.61 2.07 13.29
CA ARG A 33 -0.25 2.60 12.23
C ARG A 33 -1.63 1.96 12.30
N SER A 34 -2.67 2.79 12.27
CA SER A 34 -4.06 2.32 12.29
C SER A 34 -4.44 1.60 10.99
N LYS A 35 -5.50 0.78 11.02
CA LYS A 35 -6.00 0.11 9.80
C LYS A 35 -6.42 1.12 8.72
N ALA A 36 -6.93 2.28 9.14
CA ALA A 36 -7.31 3.38 8.25
C ALA A 36 -6.09 3.99 7.56
N GLU A 37 -5.01 4.29 8.30
CA GLU A 37 -3.75 4.80 7.72
C GLU A 37 -3.13 3.80 6.75
N LYS A 38 -3.13 2.50 7.08
CA LYS A 38 -2.65 1.45 6.16
C LYS A 38 -3.46 1.43 4.87
N LEU A 39 -4.77 1.64 4.95
CA LEU A 39 -5.65 1.67 3.79
C LEU A 39 -5.35 2.90 2.92
N GLN A 40 -5.23 4.07 3.55
CA GLN A 40 -4.89 5.33 2.86
C GLN A 40 -3.53 5.26 2.18
N ALA A 41 -2.50 4.71 2.84
CA ALA A 41 -1.18 4.53 2.27
C ALA A 41 -1.20 3.59 1.05
N ARG A 42 -1.99 2.49 1.11
CA ARG A 42 -2.18 1.59 -0.03
C ARG A 42 -2.88 2.29 -1.19
N GLU A 43 -3.94 3.05 -0.92
CA GLU A 43 -4.63 3.81 -1.97
C GLU A 43 -3.74 4.86 -2.61
N ALA A 44 -2.92 5.57 -1.83
CA ALA A 44 -1.94 6.53 -2.35
C ALA A 44 -0.94 5.85 -3.30
N GLY A 45 -0.36 4.72 -2.89
CA GLY A 45 0.56 3.96 -3.73
C GLY A 45 -0.08 3.42 -5.01
N LEU A 46 -1.33 2.96 -4.95
CA LEU A 46 -2.08 2.54 -6.16
C LEU A 46 -2.35 3.71 -7.11
N ARG A 47 -2.69 4.89 -6.58
CA ARG A 47 -2.92 6.09 -7.40
C ARG A 47 -1.63 6.55 -8.05
N GLU A 48 -0.51 6.53 -7.33
CA GLU A 48 0.82 6.84 -7.88
C GLU A 48 1.23 5.82 -8.94
N GLY A 49 1.08 4.53 -8.68
CA GLY A 49 1.34 3.48 -9.65
C GLY A 49 0.52 3.64 -10.93
N ARG A 50 -0.78 3.95 -10.82
CA ARG A 50 -1.64 4.23 -11.98
C ARG A 50 -1.21 5.47 -12.76
N LYS A 51 -0.76 6.53 -12.07
CA LYS A 51 -0.21 7.73 -12.74
C LYS A 51 1.06 7.38 -13.52
N LEU A 52 1.97 6.62 -12.91
CA LEU A 52 3.19 6.15 -13.55
C LEU A 52 2.90 5.23 -14.74
N GLU A 53 1.91 4.34 -14.61
CA GLU A 53 1.44 3.45 -15.69
C GLU A 53 0.86 4.26 -16.85
N GLY A 54 -0.02 5.23 -16.58
CA GLY A 54 -0.62 6.07 -17.63
C GLY A 54 0.38 6.97 -18.36
N HIS A 55 1.53 7.25 -17.75
CA HIS A 55 2.65 7.98 -18.37
C HIS A 55 3.74 7.07 -18.93
N ARG A 56 3.61 5.74 -18.79
CA ARG A 56 4.54 4.77 -19.36
C ARG A 56 4.35 4.76 -20.87
N ARG A 57 5.34 5.28 -21.59
CA ARG A 57 5.46 5.01 -23.03
C ARG A 57 5.93 3.57 -23.13
N GLU A 58 5.23 2.74 -23.90
CA GLU A 58 5.74 1.41 -24.25
C GLU A 58 7.08 1.61 -24.95
N ALA A 59 8.17 1.32 -24.25
CA ALA A 59 9.46 1.19 -24.90
C ALA A 59 9.34 -0.07 -25.77
N PRO A 60 9.57 0.02 -27.10
CA PRO A 60 9.60 -1.18 -27.92
C PRO A 60 10.67 -2.10 -27.34
N ALA A 61 10.31 -3.35 -27.09
CA ALA A 61 11.20 -4.41 -26.64
C ALA A 61 12.50 -4.37 -27.46
N SER A 62 13.55 -3.77 -26.90
CA SER A 62 14.85 -3.63 -27.57
C SER A 62 15.91 -3.79 -26.49
N GLY A 63 16.42 -5.01 -26.37
CA GLY A 63 17.56 -5.26 -25.49
C GLY A 63 17.80 -6.68 -25.01
N ALA A 64 17.24 -7.73 -25.63
CA ALA A 64 17.54 -9.10 -25.21
C ALA A 64 17.82 -10.10 -26.35
N ASP A 65 18.20 -9.63 -27.54
CA ASP A 65 18.75 -10.48 -28.60
C ASP A 65 20.06 -9.87 -29.13
N ASP A 66 21.11 -9.83 -28.30
CA ASP A 66 22.50 -9.66 -28.76
C ASP A 66 23.32 -10.87 -28.32
N THR A 67 22.95 -12.05 -28.83
CA THR A 67 23.78 -13.26 -28.78
C THR A 67 24.72 -13.38 -29.99
N SER A 68 24.80 -12.35 -30.84
CA SER A 68 25.58 -12.37 -32.08
C SER A 68 26.89 -11.58 -32.05
N ARG A 69 27.28 -10.98 -30.91
CA ARG A 69 28.58 -10.30 -30.78
C ARG A 69 29.80 -11.23 -30.59
N ARG A 70 29.63 -12.56 -30.69
CA ARG A 70 30.76 -13.49 -30.86
C ARG A 70 30.96 -13.77 -32.35
N ALA A 71 31.54 -12.80 -33.06
CA ALA A 71 32.09 -13.09 -34.38
C ALA A 71 33.12 -14.23 -34.26
N PRO A 72 33.08 -15.25 -35.14
CA PRO A 72 34.14 -16.23 -35.24
C PRO A 72 35.35 -15.57 -35.91
N GLY A 73 36.31 -15.14 -35.09
CA GLY A 73 37.65 -14.70 -35.51
C GLY A 73 38.61 -15.88 -35.55
N THR A 74 39.04 -16.18 -36.77
CA THR A 74 39.93 -17.22 -37.34
C THR A 74 41.30 -17.35 -36.62
N PRO A 75 42.03 -18.47 -36.82
CA PRO A 75 43.08 -19.01 -35.96
C PRO A 75 44.43 -18.30 -36.16
N ASP A 76 45.32 -18.46 -35.18
CA ASP A 76 46.76 -18.72 -35.31
C ASP A 76 47.43 -18.35 -33.99
N ASP A 77 47.93 -19.33 -33.24
CA ASP A 77 49.24 -19.23 -32.61
C ASP A 77 49.72 -20.60 -32.13
N ALA A 78 50.94 -20.88 -32.53
CA ALA A 78 51.68 -22.12 -32.39
C ALA A 78 52.17 -22.37 -30.95
N GLY A 79 52.39 -23.64 -30.64
CA GLY A 79 53.03 -24.12 -29.41
C GLY A 79 53.02 -25.64 -29.34
#